data_AF-A0A356F8F6-F1
#
_entry.id   AF-A0A356F8F6-F1
#
_cell.length_a   1.000
_cell.length_b   1.000
_cell.length_c   1.000
_cell.angle_alpha   90.00
_cell.angle_beta   90.00
_cell.angle_gamma   90.00
#
_symmetry.space_group_name_H-M   'P 1'
#
loop_
_entity.id
_entity.type
_entity.pdbx_description
1 polymer ?
#
loop_
_entity_poly.entity_id
_entity_poly.type
_entity_poly.pdbx_seq_one_letter_code
_entity_poly.pdbx_strand_id
1 'polypeptide(L)'
;SYDDNLKIRVKEYYYKDRSEKELVSPYCFIELKRRRDGMVSKQRLRIGKEHLQAFFRGEALREELRPELAEEIGKGDELRKSFDRAYDALRAELSRIEVAPVSVINYRRRVYQRDEQDLRVTFDDLITVYSPPVELYGKRASLAASSLGEPVGRAAKLIAEIKCRKSSSGSYPGWLEVILCSLSARSLSKFTTSVNFILNKGRKGRRFSSADGEAGVAARIDGPVDN
;
A
#
# COMPACT_ATOMS: atom_id res chain seq x y z
N SER A 1 -6.50 -24.34 -0.92
CA SER A 1 -7.35 -23.34 -1.57
C SER A 1 -6.53 -22.08 -1.79
N TYR A 2 -6.48 -21.51 -3.00
CA TYR A 2 -5.77 -20.24 -3.31
C TYR A 2 -6.44 -18.99 -2.69
N ASP A 3 -7.56 -19.20 -1.98
CA ASP A 3 -8.48 -18.16 -1.55
C ASP A 3 -8.29 -17.73 -0.09
N ASP A 4 -7.32 -18.33 0.62
CA ASP A 4 -6.93 -17.93 1.98
C ASP A 4 -5.54 -17.26 1.94
N ASN A 5 -5.50 -15.93 2.08
CA ASN A 5 -4.25 -15.18 2.14
C ASN A 5 -4.27 -14.09 3.20
N LEU A 6 -3.11 -13.88 3.81
CA LEU A 6 -2.87 -12.84 4.80
C LEU A 6 -1.75 -11.93 4.31
N LYS A 7 -1.99 -10.63 4.39
CA LYS A 7 -0.97 -9.62 4.13
C LYS A 7 -0.95 -8.61 5.27
N ILE A 8 0.23 -8.44 5.84
CA ILE A 8 0.53 -7.41 6.84
C ILE A 8 1.42 -6.36 6.18
N ARG A 9 1.14 -5.09 6.42
CA ARG A 9 2.03 -4.00 6.00
C ARG A 9 1.98 -2.84 6.98
N VAL A 10 3.09 -2.14 7.11
CA VAL A 10 3.12 -0.79 7.67
C VAL A 10 3.07 0.20 6.52
N LYS A 11 2.21 1.20 6.63
CA LYS A 11 2.03 2.26 5.64
C LYS A 11 2.26 3.62 6.27
N GLU A 12 3.21 4.36 5.73
CA GLU A 12 3.44 5.76 6.03
C GLU A 12 2.94 6.63 4.89
N TYR A 13 2.39 7.80 5.23
CA TYR A 13 2.12 8.84 4.25
C TYR A 13 3.08 9.99 4.47
N TYR A 14 3.60 10.51 3.37
CA TYR A 14 4.31 11.77 3.33
C TYR A 14 3.99 12.48 2.03
N TYR A 15 4.15 13.79 2.03
CA TYR A 15 3.97 14.64 0.87
C TYR A 15 5.23 15.48 0.68
N LYS A 16 5.36 16.08 -0.50
CA LYS A 16 6.38 17.09 -0.74
C LYS A 16 5.71 18.45 -0.73
N ASP A 17 6.31 19.42 -0.05
CA ASP A 17 5.90 20.81 -0.16
C ASP A 17 6.38 21.42 -1.48
N ARG A 18 6.08 22.72 -1.69
CA ARG A 18 6.51 23.47 -2.89
C ARG A 18 8.03 23.56 -3.03
N SER A 19 8.77 23.32 -1.96
CA SER A 19 10.23 23.33 -1.91
C SER A 19 10.81 21.92 -2.04
N GLU A 20 10.01 20.93 -2.47
CA GLU A 20 10.37 19.52 -2.60
C GLU A 20 10.76 18.83 -1.27
N LYS A 21 10.54 19.49 -0.12
CA LYS A 21 10.85 18.92 1.19
C LYS A 21 9.81 17.88 1.58
N GLU A 22 10.28 16.72 2.04
CA GLU A 22 9.40 15.65 2.52
C GLU A 22 8.78 16.03 3.88
N LEU A 23 7.45 16.12 3.90
CA LEU A 23 6.64 16.32 5.08
C LEU A 23 6.05 14.97 5.49
N VAL A 24 6.77 14.31 6.39
CA VAL A 24 6.49 12.94 6.82
C VAL A 24 5.54 12.94 8.02
N SER A 25 4.45 12.19 7.94
CA SER A 25 3.53 12.04 9.09
C SER A 25 4.25 11.43 10.29
N PRO A 26 3.99 11.86 11.54
CA PRO A 26 4.51 11.17 12.73
C PRO A 26 3.82 9.82 12.97
N TYR A 27 2.76 9.51 12.22
CA TYR A 27 1.99 8.28 12.34
C TYR A 27 2.18 7.34 11.15
N CYS A 28 2.04 6.05 11.42
CA CYS A 28 1.92 5.00 10.43
C CYS A 28 0.57 4.28 10.60
N PHE A 29 0.21 3.47 9.60
CA PHE A 29 -0.86 2.49 9.71
C PHE A 29 -0.30 1.09 9.62
N ILE A 30 -0.57 0.25 10.62
CA ILE A 30 -0.41 -1.20 10.49
C ILE A 30 -1.69 -1.72 9.85
N GLU A 31 -1.61 -2.29 8.66
CA GLU A 31 -2.76 -2.82 7.93
C GLU A 31 -2.67 -4.34 7.82
N LEU A 32 -3.73 -5.01 8.25
CA LEU A 32 -3.99 -6.43 8.05
C LEU A 32 -5.02 -6.58 6.95
N LYS A 33 -4.68 -7.25 5.85
CA LYS A 33 -5.62 -7.61 4.79
C LYS A 33 -5.71 -9.13 4.70
N ARG A 34 -6.91 -9.67 4.90
CA ARG A 34 -7.19 -11.09 4.76
C ARG A 34 -8.17 -11.30 3.61
N ARG A 35 -7.90 -12.31 2.79
CA ARG A 35 -8.90 -12.88 1.88
C ARG A 35 -9.19 -14.29 2.37
N ARG A 36 -10.47 -14.64 2.52
CA ARG A 36 -10.96 -15.95 2.93
C ARG A 36 -12.35 -16.16 2.34
N ASP A 37 -12.56 -17.30 1.68
CA ASP A 37 -13.87 -17.71 1.11
C ASP A 37 -14.53 -16.61 0.26
N GLY A 38 -13.78 -16.03 -0.69
CA GLY A 38 -14.22 -14.91 -1.53
C GLY A 38 -14.37 -13.55 -0.82
N MET A 39 -14.35 -13.49 0.52
CA MET A 39 -14.44 -12.26 1.29
C MET A 39 -13.07 -11.63 1.52
N VAL A 40 -13.00 -10.30 1.44
CA VAL A 40 -11.79 -9.52 1.77
C VAL A 40 -12.07 -8.65 2.98
N SER A 41 -11.39 -8.91 4.09
CA SER A 41 -11.39 -8.03 5.26
C SER A 41 -10.12 -7.21 5.33
N LYS A 42 -10.25 -5.98 5.83
CA LYS A 42 -9.12 -5.08 6.06
C LYS A 42 -9.27 -4.42 7.42
N GLN A 43 -8.32 -4.66 8.31
CA GLN A 43 -8.17 -3.93 9.56
C GLN A 43 -6.98 -2.99 9.45
N ARG A 44 -7.06 -1.82 10.08
CA ARG A 44 -5.93 -0.90 10.18
C ARG A 44 -5.87 -0.25 11.55
N LEU A 45 -4.68 -0.19 12.11
CA LEU A 45 -4.39 0.54 13.34
C LEU A 45 -3.47 1.70 13.02
N ARG A 46 -3.88 2.92 13.36
CA ARG A 46 -2.99 4.09 13.35
C ARG A 46 -2.09 4.00 14.58
N ILE A 47 -0.80 4.23 14.41
CA ILE A 47 0.20 4.10 15.47
C ILE A 47 1.24 5.20 15.32
N GLY A 48 1.68 5.79 16.43
CA GLY A 48 2.86 6.66 16.46
C GLY A 48 4.11 5.88 16.11
N LYS A 49 5.01 6.43 15.30
CA LYS A 49 6.16 5.68 14.81
C LYS A 49 7.10 5.20 15.91
N GLU A 50 7.22 5.99 16.96
CA GLU A 50 7.96 5.70 18.19
C GLU A 50 7.49 4.40 18.87
N HIS A 51 6.24 4.00 18.65
CA HIS A 51 5.66 2.80 19.23
C HIS A 51 5.77 1.56 18.33
N LEU A 52 6.23 1.68 17.08
CA LEU A 52 6.23 0.57 16.12
C LEU A 52 7.10 -0.61 16.59
N GLN A 53 8.32 -0.35 17.07
CA GLN A 53 9.21 -1.41 17.53
C GLN A 53 8.63 -2.14 18.76
N ALA A 54 8.20 -1.37 19.77
CA ALA A 54 7.57 -1.91 20.96
C ALA A 54 6.31 -2.73 20.64
N PHE A 55 5.48 -2.26 19.70
CA PHE A 55 4.30 -2.97 19.25
C PHE A 55 4.64 -4.34 18.64
N PHE A 56 5.60 -4.41 17.71
CA PHE A 56 6.01 -5.68 17.10
C PHE A 56 6.76 -6.62 18.06
N ARG A 57 7.34 -6.09 19.15
CA ARG A 57 7.91 -6.90 20.25
C ARG A 57 6.86 -7.51 21.19
N GLY A 58 5.58 -7.17 21.00
CA GLY A 58 4.50 -7.69 21.83
C GLY A 58 4.19 -6.85 23.07
N GLU A 59 4.80 -5.67 23.24
CA GLU A 59 4.55 -4.81 24.40
C GLU A 59 3.09 -4.34 24.45
N ALA A 60 2.50 -4.24 25.65
CA ALA A 60 1.11 -3.86 25.83
C ALA A 60 0.92 -2.35 25.69
N LEU A 61 0.57 -1.88 24.49
CA LEU A 61 0.49 -0.45 24.15
C LEU A 61 -0.96 0.04 23.94
N ARG A 62 -1.95 -0.59 24.58
CA ARG A 62 -3.36 -0.29 24.28
C ARG A 62 -3.72 1.13 24.71
N GLU A 63 -3.28 1.55 25.89
CA GLU A 63 -3.66 2.83 26.46
C GLU A 63 -2.94 3.98 25.76
N GLU A 64 -1.66 3.79 25.46
CA GLU A 64 -0.78 4.73 24.76
C GLU A 64 -1.23 4.99 23.33
N LEU A 65 -1.80 3.98 22.68
CA LEU A 65 -2.28 4.09 21.30
C LEU A 65 -3.75 4.45 21.19
N ARG A 66 -4.47 4.53 22.32
CA ARG A 66 -5.89 4.84 22.32
C ARG A 66 -6.07 6.23 21.70
N PRO A 67 -6.95 6.39 20.70
CA PRO A 67 -7.19 7.70 20.11
C PRO A 67 -7.73 8.65 21.18
N GLU A 68 -7.16 9.86 21.23
CA GLU A 68 -7.75 10.95 21.99
C GLU A 68 -9.16 11.21 21.44
N LEU A 69 -10.15 11.14 22.33
CA LEU A 69 -11.52 11.46 22.00
C LEU A 69 -11.61 12.98 21.84
N ALA A 70 -11.59 13.47 20.60
CA ALA A 70 -12.08 14.83 20.36
C ALA A 70 -13.51 14.90 20.88
N GLU A 71 -13.87 15.96 21.60
CA GLU A 71 -15.21 16.24 22.15
C GLU A 71 -16.30 16.44 21.06
N GLU A 72 -16.13 15.86 19.87
CA GLU A 72 -17.19 15.79 18.87
C GLU A 72 -18.23 14.75 19.31
N ILE A 73 -19.29 15.29 19.92
CA ILE A 73 -20.50 14.63 20.38
C ILE A 73 -20.90 13.50 19.42
N GLY A 74 -20.80 12.24 19.89
CA GLY A 74 -21.38 11.06 19.25
C GLY A 74 -20.44 10.14 18.44
N LYS A 75 -19.24 10.58 18.04
CA LYS A 75 -18.31 9.72 17.25
C LYS A 75 -17.26 8.98 18.09
N GLY A 76 -17.11 9.36 19.35
CA GLY A 76 -16.06 8.83 20.21
C GLY A 76 -16.17 7.32 20.48
N ASP A 77 -17.38 6.83 20.72
CA ASP A 77 -17.62 5.41 21.02
C ASP A 77 -17.37 4.52 19.79
N GLU A 78 -17.77 4.96 18.59
CA GLU A 78 -17.46 4.24 17.35
C GLU A 78 -15.97 4.19 17.05
N LEU A 79 -15.26 5.31 17.26
CA LEU A 79 -13.83 5.38 17.06
C LEU A 79 -13.09 4.44 18.02
N ARG A 80 -13.50 4.42 19.30
CA ARG A 80 -12.97 3.51 20.32
C ARG A 80 -13.22 2.05 19.97
N LYS A 81 -14.46 1.69 19.64
CA LYS A 81 -14.82 0.33 19.20
C LYS A 81 -14.04 -0.09 17.94
N SER A 82 -13.84 0.83 17.00
CA SER A 82 -13.03 0.55 15.80
C SER A 82 -11.56 0.36 16.14
N PHE A 83 -11.01 1.15 17.07
CA PHE A 83 -9.66 0.98 17.58
C PHE A 83 -9.48 -0.37 18.27
N ASP A 84 -10.36 -0.71 19.22
CA ASP A 84 -10.27 -1.95 19.99
C ASP A 84 -10.32 -3.17 19.06
N ARG A 85 -11.26 -3.20 18.11
CA ARG A 85 -11.33 -4.27 17.09
C ARG A 85 -10.05 -4.39 16.26
N ALA A 86 -9.48 -3.26 15.82
CA ALA A 86 -8.26 -3.27 15.02
C ALA A 86 -7.04 -3.72 15.83
N TYR A 87 -6.92 -3.26 17.09
CA TYR A 87 -5.87 -3.65 18.02
C TYR A 87 -5.94 -5.14 18.31
N ASP A 88 -7.12 -5.66 18.68
CA ASP A 88 -7.35 -7.07 18.99
C ASP A 88 -7.05 -7.97 17.79
N ALA A 89 -7.56 -7.61 16.61
CA ALA A 89 -7.31 -8.37 15.39
C ALA A 89 -5.81 -8.43 15.06
N LEU A 90 -5.07 -7.32 15.20
CA LEU A 90 -3.63 -7.32 14.96
C LEU A 90 -2.88 -8.14 16.00
N ARG A 91 -3.20 -8.02 17.29
CA ARG A 91 -2.55 -8.79 18.35
C ARG A 91 -2.79 -10.28 18.22
N ALA A 92 -4.02 -10.68 17.90
CA ALA A 92 -4.38 -12.08 17.71
C ALA A 92 -3.64 -12.73 16.54
N GLU A 93 -3.35 -11.97 15.48
CA GLU A 93 -2.54 -12.48 14.37
C GLU A 93 -1.05 -12.49 14.71
N LEU A 94 -0.52 -11.39 15.25
CA LEU A 94 0.91 -11.28 15.60
C LEU A 94 1.33 -12.22 16.74
N SER A 95 0.41 -12.74 17.55
CA SER A 95 0.71 -13.78 18.52
C SER A 95 0.86 -15.18 17.92
N ARG A 96 0.41 -15.38 16.67
CA ARG A 96 0.43 -16.68 15.97
C ARG A 96 1.52 -16.79 14.93
N ILE A 97 2.01 -15.66 14.44
CA ILE A 97 3.03 -15.60 13.39
C ILE A 97 4.15 -14.64 13.76
N GLU A 98 5.37 -15.09 13.56
CA GLU A 98 6.52 -14.20 13.56
C GLU A 98 6.54 -13.43 12.22
N VAL A 99 6.68 -12.11 12.30
CA VAL A 99 6.74 -11.24 11.13
C VAL A 99 8.02 -10.46 11.11
N ALA A 100 8.66 -10.41 9.94
CA ALA A 100 9.81 -9.56 9.67
C ALA A 100 9.54 -8.68 8.44
N PRO A 101 10.09 -7.45 8.39
CA PRO A 101 10.08 -6.67 7.17
C PRO A 101 10.82 -7.40 6.04
N VAL A 102 10.18 -7.57 4.89
CA VAL A 102 10.77 -8.27 3.72
C VAL A 102 11.06 -7.34 2.54
N SER A 103 10.28 -6.26 2.39
CA SER A 103 10.48 -5.27 1.33
C SER A 103 9.81 -3.95 1.71
N VAL A 104 10.37 -2.83 1.27
CA VAL A 104 9.72 -1.52 1.33
C VAL A 104 9.37 -1.06 -0.07
N ILE A 105 8.14 -0.56 -0.25
CA ILE A 105 7.64 -0.08 -1.54
C ILE A 105 7.27 1.38 -1.36
N ASN A 106 7.98 2.25 -2.08
CA ASN A 106 7.70 3.66 -2.17
C ASN A 106 7.04 3.95 -3.51
N TYR A 107 6.02 4.80 -3.55
CA TYR A 107 5.36 5.20 -4.78
C TYR A 107 4.60 6.50 -4.56
N ARG A 108 4.41 7.26 -5.64
CA ARG A 108 3.53 8.43 -5.63
C ARG A 108 2.14 7.99 -6.09
N ARG A 109 1.10 8.42 -5.37
CA ARG A 109 -0.29 8.09 -5.67
C ARG A 109 -1.08 9.36 -5.97
N ARG A 110 -1.76 9.39 -7.11
CA ARG A 110 -2.79 10.37 -7.45
C ARG A 110 -4.16 9.72 -7.28
N VAL A 111 -5.10 10.43 -6.65
CA VAL A 111 -6.45 9.93 -6.37
C VAL A 111 -7.45 10.89 -7.01
N TYR A 112 -8.32 10.36 -7.87
CA TYR A 112 -9.44 11.06 -8.45
C TYR A 112 -10.72 10.38 -7.97
N GLN A 113 -11.54 11.13 -7.25
CA GLN A 113 -12.74 10.61 -6.63
C GLN A 113 -13.76 11.74 -6.53
N ARG A 114 -14.99 11.46 -6.96
CA ARG A 114 -16.11 12.40 -6.83
C ARG A 114 -16.93 12.11 -5.58
N ASP A 115 -17.28 10.83 -5.38
CA ASP A 115 -17.95 10.29 -4.19
C ASP A 115 -17.22 8.99 -3.76
N GLU A 116 -17.16 8.71 -2.46
CA GLU A 116 -16.61 7.47 -1.89
C GLU A 116 -17.27 6.20 -2.43
N GLN A 117 -18.54 6.30 -2.83
CA GLN A 117 -19.35 5.12 -3.17
C GLN A 117 -19.52 4.86 -4.67
N ASP A 118 -19.11 5.79 -5.54
CA ASP A 118 -19.45 5.75 -6.98
C ASP A 118 -18.26 5.32 -7.84
N LEU A 119 -17.26 6.19 -7.98
CA LEU A 119 -16.05 5.96 -8.77
C LEU A 119 -14.82 6.55 -8.08
N ARG A 120 -13.81 5.70 -7.92
CA ARG A 120 -12.48 6.07 -7.46
C ARG A 120 -11.44 5.52 -8.42
N VAL A 121 -10.67 6.42 -9.01
CA VAL A 121 -9.52 6.09 -9.87
C VAL A 121 -8.26 6.50 -9.13
N THR A 122 -7.29 5.60 -9.07
CA THR A 122 -5.96 5.92 -8.53
C THR A 122 -4.87 5.56 -9.51
N PHE A 123 -3.87 6.43 -9.62
CA PHE A 123 -2.68 6.22 -10.41
C PHE A 123 -1.48 6.15 -9.48
N ASP A 124 -0.76 5.03 -9.52
CA ASP A 124 0.51 4.87 -8.82
C ASP A 124 1.65 4.91 -9.82
N ASP A 125 2.61 5.80 -9.60
CA ASP A 125 3.84 5.92 -10.38
C ASP A 125 5.07 6.05 -9.48
N LEU A 126 6.25 6.14 -10.10
CA LEU A 126 7.55 6.19 -9.41
C LEU A 126 7.71 5.04 -8.40
N ILE A 127 7.16 3.86 -8.74
CA ILE A 127 7.12 2.70 -7.85
C ILE A 127 8.54 2.16 -7.71
N THR A 128 9.08 2.31 -6.52
CA THR A 128 10.46 1.98 -6.19
C THR A 128 10.48 0.98 -5.03
N VAL A 129 11.32 -0.04 -5.15
CA VAL A 129 11.46 -1.12 -4.19
C VAL A 129 12.81 -1.02 -3.50
N TYR A 130 12.80 -1.13 -2.18
CA TYR A 130 14.00 -1.08 -1.33
C TYR A 130 14.07 -2.33 -0.47
N SER A 131 15.30 -2.72 -0.13
CA SER A 131 15.53 -3.65 0.96
C SER A 131 15.11 -2.96 2.26
N PRO A 132 14.49 -3.67 3.22
CA PRO A 132 14.24 -3.10 4.53
C PRO A 132 15.54 -2.61 5.16
N PRO A 133 15.61 -1.36 5.63
CA PRO A 133 16.77 -0.89 6.36
C PRO A 133 17.06 -1.76 7.59
N VAL A 134 18.33 -1.90 7.95
CA VAL A 134 18.74 -2.46 9.24
C VAL A 134 18.13 -1.60 10.36
N GLU A 135 17.65 -2.24 11.43
CA GLU A 135 17.00 -1.57 12.57
C GLU A 135 15.76 -0.74 12.19
N LEU A 136 15.05 -1.11 11.12
CA LEU A 136 13.76 -0.51 10.79
C LEU A 136 12.80 -0.59 11.99
N TYR A 137 12.19 0.55 12.33
CA TYR A 137 11.39 0.85 13.53
C TYR A 137 12.14 0.99 14.85
N GLY A 138 13.41 0.56 14.94
CA GLY A 138 14.26 0.83 16.09
C GLY A 138 14.96 2.19 15.99
N LYS A 139 15.99 2.27 15.14
CA LYS A 139 16.72 3.53 14.90
C LYS A 139 16.17 4.32 13.72
N ARG A 140 15.42 3.66 12.83
CA ARG A 140 14.85 4.29 11.63
C ARG A 140 13.34 4.15 11.61
N ALA A 141 12.68 5.26 11.94
CA ALA A 141 11.22 5.35 12.05
C ALA A 141 10.51 5.73 10.74
N SER A 142 11.24 6.30 9.76
CA SER A 142 10.67 6.81 8.50
C SER A 142 10.78 5.82 7.35
N LEU A 143 9.73 5.72 6.54
CA LEU A 143 9.67 4.98 5.26
C LEU A 143 9.72 5.91 4.03
N ALA A 144 10.06 7.19 4.22
CA ALA A 144 10.25 8.15 3.14
C ALA A 144 11.44 7.74 2.26
N ALA A 145 11.40 8.06 0.95
CA ALA A 145 12.41 7.59 0.01
C ALA A 145 13.84 7.98 0.43
N SER A 146 14.01 9.20 0.97
CA SER A 146 15.30 9.70 1.47
C SER A 146 15.91 8.86 2.61
N SER A 147 15.10 8.11 3.36
CA SER A 147 15.56 7.29 4.49
C SER A 147 15.86 5.84 4.11
N LEU A 148 15.54 5.38 2.90
CA LEU A 148 15.60 3.96 2.54
C LEU A 148 16.91 3.52 1.87
N GLY A 149 17.80 4.46 1.54
CA GLY A 149 19.06 4.18 0.85
C GLY A 149 18.84 3.81 -0.62
N GLU A 150 19.72 2.96 -1.16
CA GLU A 150 19.69 2.61 -2.58
C GLU A 150 18.53 1.66 -2.94
N PRO A 151 17.77 1.94 -4.01
CA PRO A 151 16.70 1.07 -4.45
C PRO A 151 17.23 -0.24 -5.04
N VAL A 152 16.50 -1.32 -4.80
CA VAL A 152 16.75 -2.63 -5.40
C VAL A 152 16.17 -2.69 -6.82
N GLY A 153 15.08 -1.95 -7.07
CA GLY A 153 14.44 -1.91 -8.37
C GLY A 153 13.41 -0.80 -8.48
N ARG A 154 13.05 -0.47 -9.72
CA ARG A 154 11.98 0.47 -10.06
C ARG A 154 11.04 -0.22 -11.04
N ALA A 155 9.74 -0.15 -10.81
CA ALA A 155 8.78 -0.62 -11.80
C ALA A 155 8.68 0.42 -12.93
N ALA A 156 8.80 -0.04 -14.18
CA ALA A 156 8.71 0.83 -15.35
C ALA A 156 7.28 1.31 -15.65
N LYS A 157 6.27 0.73 -15.00
CA LYS A 157 4.86 0.89 -15.37
C LYS A 157 4.11 1.71 -14.32
N LEU A 158 3.23 2.58 -14.82
CA LEU A 158 2.18 3.20 -14.03
C LEU A 158 1.06 2.18 -13.78
N ILE A 159 0.50 2.18 -12.56
CA ILE A 159 -0.63 1.32 -12.18
C ILE A 159 -1.88 2.19 -12.04
N ALA A 160 -2.87 1.95 -12.88
CA ALA A 160 -4.23 2.46 -12.68
C ALA A 160 -5.06 1.42 -11.91
N GLU A 161 -5.65 1.82 -10.78
CA GLU A 161 -6.61 1.03 -10.01
C GLU A 161 -7.95 1.76 -10.01
N ILE A 162 -8.99 1.10 -10.53
CA ILE A 162 -10.35 1.63 -10.66
C ILE A 162 -11.25 0.85 -9.73
N LYS A 163 -11.91 1.55 -8.82
CA LYS A 163 -12.98 1.03 -7.98
C LYS A 163 -14.24 1.76 -8.35
N CYS A 164 -15.21 1.02 -8.88
CA CYS A 164 -16.50 1.55 -9.23
C CYS A 164 -17.57 0.63 -8.65
N ARG A 165 -18.58 1.20 -8.00
CA ARG A 165 -19.80 0.44 -7.74
C ARG A 165 -20.49 0.31 -9.09
N LYS A 166 -20.45 -0.90 -9.64
CA LYS A 166 -21.15 -1.19 -10.89
C LYS A 166 -22.62 -0.82 -10.73
N SER A 167 -23.21 -0.25 -11.77
CA SER A 167 -24.64 0.00 -11.85
C SER A 167 -25.43 -1.30 -11.67
N SER A 168 -26.75 -1.21 -11.55
CA SER A 168 -27.64 -2.37 -11.57
C SER A 168 -27.45 -3.26 -12.81
N SER A 169 -26.97 -2.71 -13.93
CA SER A 169 -26.59 -3.44 -15.15
C SER A 169 -25.20 -4.08 -15.10
N GLY A 170 -24.41 -3.88 -14.03
CA GLY A 170 -23.08 -4.47 -13.90
C GLY A 170 -21.98 -3.77 -14.72
N SER A 171 -22.29 -2.63 -15.34
CA SER A 171 -21.43 -1.89 -16.29
C SER A 171 -20.72 -0.69 -15.65
N TYR A 172 -19.67 -0.19 -16.29
CA TYR A 172 -19.02 1.06 -15.89
C TYR A 172 -19.78 2.26 -16.50
N PRO A 173 -19.54 3.50 -16.03
CA PRO A 173 -20.00 4.68 -16.77
C PRO A 173 -19.49 4.65 -18.21
N GLY A 174 -20.33 4.97 -19.20
CA GLY A 174 -20.01 4.76 -20.62
C GLY A 174 -18.72 5.45 -21.10
N TRP A 175 -18.42 6.65 -20.61
CA TRP A 175 -17.15 7.33 -20.91
C TRP A 175 -15.93 6.54 -20.44
N LEU A 176 -16.05 5.82 -19.32
CA LEU A 176 -14.98 4.99 -18.77
C LEU A 176 -14.83 3.71 -19.57
N GLU A 177 -15.94 3.12 -20.06
CA GLU A 177 -15.89 1.96 -20.96
C GLU A 177 -15.13 2.27 -22.25
N VAL A 178 -15.35 3.44 -22.84
CA VAL A 178 -14.60 3.90 -24.03
C VAL A 178 -13.11 4.01 -23.75
N ILE A 179 -12.69 4.49 -22.57
CA ILE A 179 -11.27 4.56 -22.21
C ILE A 179 -10.70 3.14 -21.99
N LEU A 180 -11.46 2.30 -21.28
CA LEU A 180 -11.03 0.97 -20.88
C LEU A 180 -11.08 -0.06 -22.00
N CYS A 181 -11.82 0.17 -23.09
CA CYS A 181 -11.96 -0.81 -24.17
C CYS A 181 -10.62 -1.18 -24.83
N SER A 182 -9.65 -0.25 -24.80
CA SER A 182 -8.29 -0.45 -25.31
C SER A 182 -7.33 -1.07 -24.29
N LEU A 183 -7.77 -1.30 -23.05
CA LEU A 183 -6.91 -1.69 -21.93
C LEU A 183 -7.31 -3.07 -21.38
N SER A 184 -6.33 -3.96 -21.25
CA SER A 184 -6.52 -5.26 -20.59
C SER A 184 -6.38 -5.12 -19.07
N ALA A 185 -7.42 -5.46 -18.31
CA ALA A 185 -7.30 -5.58 -16.86
C ALA A 185 -6.36 -6.73 -16.49
N ARG A 186 -5.49 -6.52 -15.49
CA ARG A 186 -4.53 -7.53 -15.01
C ARG A 186 -4.53 -7.60 -13.49
N SER A 187 -4.39 -8.81 -12.97
CA SER A 187 -4.11 -9.02 -11.55
C SER A 187 -2.67 -8.62 -11.25
N LEU A 188 -2.48 -7.63 -10.39
CA LEU A 188 -1.16 -7.11 -10.02
C LEU A 188 -1.06 -6.96 -8.50
N SER A 189 0.04 -7.45 -7.93
CA SER A 189 0.38 -7.31 -6.51
C SER A 189 1.72 -6.62 -6.36
N LYS A 190 1.73 -5.39 -5.87
CA LYS A 190 2.98 -4.66 -5.57
C LYS A 190 3.90 -5.42 -4.62
N PHE A 191 3.33 -6.22 -3.71
CA PHE A 191 4.10 -7.05 -2.77
C PHE A 191 4.81 -8.20 -3.48
N THR A 192 4.11 -8.92 -4.36
CA THR A 192 4.74 -10.01 -5.12
C THR A 192 5.81 -9.46 -6.05
N THR A 193 5.55 -8.32 -6.70
CA THR A 193 6.55 -7.61 -7.50
C THR A 193 7.77 -7.21 -6.68
N SER A 194 7.58 -6.67 -5.46
CA SER A 194 8.70 -6.23 -4.62
C SER A 194 9.55 -7.39 -4.13
N VAL A 195 8.94 -8.49 -3.71
CA VAL A 195 9.67 -9.70 -3.31
C VAL A 195 10.49 -10.25 -4.48
N ASN A 196 9.96 -10.26 -5.70
CA ASN A 196 10.72 -10.68 -6.88
C ASN A 196 11.96 -9.80 -7.14
N PHE A 197 11.88 -8.48 -6.92
CA PHE A 197 13.06 -7.62 -7.00
C PHE A 197 14.10 -7.97 -5.93
N ILE A 198 13.66 -8.22 -4.69
CA ILE A 198 14.54 -8.58 -3.57
C ILE A 198 15.25 -9.91 -3.83
N LEU A 199 14.52 -10.95 -4.26
CA LEU A 199 15.07 -12.28 -4.49
C LEU A 199 16.04 -12.34 -5.69
N ASN A 200 15.89 -11.46 -6.68
CA ASN A 200 16.75 -11.40 -7.85
C ASN A 200 17.89 -10.36 -7.73
N LYS A 201 18.07 -9.75 -6.56
CA LYS A 201 19.13 -8.78 -6.26
C LYS A 201 20.51 -9.45 -6.40
N GLY A 202 21.16 -9.25 -7.54
CA GLY A 202 22.49 -9.83 -7.84
C GLY A 202 22.60 -10.54 -9.18
N ARG A 203 21.48 -10.87 -9.84
CA ARG A 203 21.49 -11.46 -11.21
C ARG A 203 21.75 -10.44 -12.32
N LYS A 204 22.49 -9.36 -12.01
CA LYS A 204 22.91 -8.28 -12.92
C LYS A 204 23.84 -8.85 -14.00
N GLY A 205 23.28 -9.45 -15.04
CA GLY A 205 24.06 -10.05 -16.13
C GLY A 205 23.20 -10.63 -17.25
N ARG A 206 21.95 -11.01 -16.96
CA ARG A 206 20.93 -11.13 -18.00
C ARG A 206 20.05 -9.91 -17.89
N ARG A 207 19.97 -9.13 -18.98
CA ARG A 207 18.81 -8.26 -19.23
C ARG A 207 17.61 -9.00 -18.68
N PHE A 208 16.87 -8.40 -17.73
CA PHE A 208 15.55 -8.90 -17.43
C PHE A 208 14.90 -9.07 -18.80
N SER A 209 14.67 -10.34 -19.15
CA SER A 209 14.05 -10.66 -20.42
C SER A 209 12.78 -9.82 -20.45
N SER A 210 12.46 -9.27 -21.60
CA SER A 210 11.22 -8.52 -21.74
C SER A 210 10.07 -9.36 -21.14
N ALA A 211 10.13 -10.70 -21.25
CA ALA A 211 9.29 -11.73 -20.62
C ALA A 211 9.14 -11.66 -19.07
N ASP A 212 10.22 -11.45 -18.29
CA ASP A 212 10.13 -11.41 -16.81
C ASP A 212 9.72 -10.02 -16.27
N GLY A 213 9.81 -8.99 -17.12
CA GLY A 213 9.13 -7.70 -16.98
C GLY A 213 7.78 -7.61 -17.73
N GLU A 214 7.40 -8.67 -18.45
CA GLU A 214 6.19 -8.82 -19.29
C GLU A 214 5.10 -9.62 -18.57
N ALA A 215 4.93 -9.35 -17.28
CA ALA A 215 3.56 -9.11 -16.84
C ALA A 215 3.07 -7.77 -17.44
N GLY A 216 2.90 -7.75 -18.77
CA GLY A 216 2.00 -6.86 -19.49
C GLY A 216 2.51 -5.53 -20.01
N VAL A 217 2.70 -5.45 -21.32
CA VAL A 217 2.34 -4.25 -22.09
C VAL A 217 1.79 -4.69 -23.45
N ALA A 218 0.64 -4.12 -23.80
CA ALA A 218 0.33 -3.51 -25.09
C ALA A 218 -0.80 -2.52 -24.72
N ALA A 219 -0.60 -1.21 -24.73
CA ALA A 219 -0.34 -0.41 -25.91
C ALA A 219 0.67 0.72 -25.63
N ARG A 220 1.47 1.04 -26.66
CA ARG A 220 2.19 2.30 -26.78
C ARG A 220 1.16 3.39 -27.09
N ILE A 221 1.20 4.51 -26.36
CA ILE A 221 0.65 5.77 -26.85
C ILE A 221 1.87 6.57 -27.26
N ASP A 222 2.20 6.54 -28.55
CA ASP A 222 3.14 7.50 -29.11
C ASP A 222 2.41 8.85 -29.12
N GLY A 223 2.89 9.79 -28.31
CA GLY A 223 2.47 11.18 -28.41
C GLY A 223 3.04 11.81 -29.68
N PRO A 224 2.40 12.85 -30.24
CA PRO A 224 2.92 13.50 -31.43
C PRO A 224 4.25 14.17 -31.08
N VAL A 225 5.25 13.90 -31.94
CA VAL A 225 6.48 14.68 -31.99
C VAL A 225 6.13 15.96 -32.75
N ASP A 226 6.31 17.10 -32.10
CA ASP A 226 6.15 18.42 -32.69
C ASP A 226 6.93 18.54 -34.00
N ASN A 227 6.31 19.20 -34.99
CA ASN A 227 6.98 19.87 -36.11
C ASN A 227 6.47 21.31 -36.13
#